data_AF-A0A7C6TCW7-F1
#
_entry.id   AF-A0A7C6TCW7-F1
#
_cell.length_a   1.000
_cell.length_b   1.000
_cell.length_c   1.000
_cell.angle_alpha   90.00
_cell.angle_beta   90.00
_cell.angle_gamma   90.00
#
_symmetry.space_group_name_H-M   'P 1'
#
loop_
_entity.id
_entity.type
_entity.pdbx_description
1 polymer ?
#
loop_
_entity_poly.entity_id
_entity_poly.type
_entity_poly.pdbx_seq_one_letter_code
_entity_poly.pdbx_strand_id
1 'polypeptide(L)' 'MSDVRYISREESLRWFREAKLGMFIHWGVYALLGKGEWIQEVEGIQGEEYEKLP' A
#
# COMPACT_ATOMS: atom_id res chain seq x y z
N MET A 1 -21.69 -23.37 12.97
CA MET A 1 -20.86 -23.19 11.76
C MET A 1 -21.17 -21.80 11.23
N SER A 2 -20.16 -20.96 11.07
CA SER A 2 -20.21 -19.49 11.03
C SER A 2 -20.97 -18.87 9.85
N ASP A 3 -21.82 -17.89 10.15
CA ASP A 3 -22.47 -16.96 9.21
C ASP A 3 -21.44 -16.02 8.55
N VAL A 4 -20.74 -16.49 7.52
CA VAL A 4 -19.93 -15.61 6.67
C VAL A 4 -20.86 -14.93 5.67
N ARG A 5 -21.10 -13.61 5.84
CA ARG A 5 -21.78 -12.81 4.82
C ARG A 5 -20.80 -12.37 3.75
N TYR A 6 -21.10 -12.71 2.51
CA TYR A 6 -20.46 -12.13 1.34
C TYR A 6 -21.21 -10.85 0.95
N ILE A 7 -20.49 -9.74 0.89
CA ILE A 7 -21.01 -8.46 0.43
C ILE A 7 -20.98 -8.44 -1.10
N SER A 8 -22.07 -8.01 -1.74
CA SER A 8 -22.06 -7.91 -3.20
C SER A 8 -21.12 -6.78 -3.65
N ARG A 9 -20.66 -6.84 -4.91
CA ARG A 9 -19.82 -5.76 -5.49
C ARG A 9 -20.51 -4.40 -5.40
N GLU A 10 -21.82 -4.35 -5.60
CA GLU A 10 -22.61 -3.12 -5.56
C GLU A 10 -22.65 -2.53 -4.14
N GLU A 11 -22.79 -3.38 -3.14
CA GLU A 11 -22.78 -2.97 -1.73
C GLU A 11 -21.40 -2.47 -1.30
N SER A 12 -20.32 -3.15 -1.70
CA SER A 12 -18.94 -2.70 -1.47
C SER A 12 -18.64 -1.34 -2.10
N LEU A 13 -19.08 -1.13 -3.35
CA LEU A 13 -18.90 0.16 -4.03
C LEU A 13 -19.76 1.27 -3.43
N ARG A 14 -20.97 0.95 -2.95
CA ARG A 14 -21.83 1.92 -2.26
C ARG A 14 -21.16 2.41 -0.98
N TRP A 15 -20.71 1.49 -0.12
CA TRP A 15 -19.94 1.84 1.07
C TRP A 15 -18.71 2.70 0.75
N PHE A 16 -17.91 2.32 -0.25
CA PHE A 16 -16.70 3.05 -0.63
C PHE A 16 -17.01 4.49 -1.05
N ARG A 17 -18.08 4.69 -1.84
CA ARG A 17 -18.53 6.03 -2.26
C ARG A 17 -19.09 6.85 -1.10
N GLU A 18 -19.69 6.22 -0.10
CA GLU A 18 -20.26 6.85 1.09
C GLU A 18 -19.22 7.22 2.14
N ALA A 19 -18.08 6.52 2.19
CA ALA A 19 -17.03 6.76 3.18
C ALA A 19 -16.39 8.16 3.08
N LYS A 20 -16.31 8.74 1.86
CA LYS A 20 -15.82 10.09 1.50
C LYS A 20 -14.39 10.47 1.88
N LEU A 21 -13.87 9.98 3.00
CA LEU A 21 -12.55 10.26 3.52
C LEU A 21 -11.86 8.93 3.82
N GLY A 22 -10.60 8.82 3.37
CA GLY A 22 -9.76 7.66 3.62
C GLY A 22 -8.35 8.09 3.99
N MET A 23 -7.63 7.20 4.67
CA MET A 23 -6.21 7.34 4.95
C MET A 23 -5.44 6.42 4.02
N PHE A 24 -4.47 6.96 3.30
CA PHE A 24 -3.55 6.19 2.48
C PHE A 24 -2.17 6.21 3.13
N ILE A 25 -1.58 5.03 3.35
CA ILE A 25 -0.29 4.89 4.03
C ILE A 25 0.72 4.35 3.02
N HIS A 26 1.76 5.13 2.76
CA HIS A 26 2.96 4.66 2.07
C HIS A 26 3.94 4.19 3.15
N TRP A 27 4.11 2.87 3.28
CA TRP A 27 5.11 2.27 4.15
C TRP A 27 5.81 1.10 3.45
N GLY A 28 7.11 0.98 3.70
CA GLY A 28 7.98 -0.04 3.12
C GLY A 28 9.44 0.29 3.36
N VAL A 29 10.33 -0.53 2.83
CA VAL A 29 11.79 -0.42 3.04
C VAL A 29 12.37 0.92 2.59
N TYR A 30 11.78 1.55 1.56
CA TYR A 30 12.13 2.90 1.10
C TYR A 30 12.00 3.97 2.18
N ALA A 31 11.15 3.76 3.19
CA ALA A 31 10.96 4.71 4.28
C ALA A 31 12.22 4.89 5.11
N LEU A 32 13.12 3.88 5.15
CA LEU A 32 14.42 3.97 5.82
C LEU A 32 15.34 5.00 5.16
N LEU A 33 15.21 5.18 3.83
CA LEU A 33 16.01 6.13 3.07
C LEU A 33 15.43 7.54 3.08
N GLY A 34 14.15 7.70 3.45
CA GLY A 34 13.52 9.02 3.64
C GLY A 34 13.43 9.89 2.37
N LYS A 35 13.57 9.29 1.18
CA LYS A 35 13.62 10.01 -0.11
C LYS A 35 12.48 9.63 -1.07
N GLY A 36 11.39 9.08 -0.54
CA GLY A 36 10.24 8.65 -1.32
C GLY A 36 10.35 7.19 -1.79
N GLU A 37 9.22 6.65 -2.25
CA GLU A 37 9.07 5.25 -2.61
C GLU A 37 9.81 4.83 -3.88
N TRP A 38 10.15 5.80 -4.74
CA TRP A 38 10.87 5.59 -6.01
C TRP A 38 12.39 5.70 -5.90
N ILE A 39 12.93 5.75 -4.68
CA ILE A 39 14.35 6.03 -4.44
C ILE A 39 15.29 5.02 -5.10
N GLN A 40 14.88 3.75 -5.24
CA GLN A 40 15.66 2.72 -5.90
C GLN A 40 15.95 3.09 -7.36
N GLU A 41 14.94 3.57 -8.09
CA GLU A 41 15.07 3.96 -9.50
C GLU A 41 15.79 5.31 -9.65
N VAL A 42 15.38 6.32 -8.87
CA VAL A 42 15.89 7.69 -9.00
C VAL A 42 17.40 7.78 -8.78
N GLU A 43 17.95 6.99 -7.86
CA GLU A 43 19.39 6.96 -7.57
C GLU A 43 20.11 5.77 -8.24
N GLY A 44 19.40 4.96 -9.04
CA GLY A 44 19.98 3.78 -9.70
C GLY A 44 20.57 2.75 -8.75
N ILE A 45 19.95 2.55 -7.58
CA ILE A 45 20.41 1.61 -6.56
C ILE A 45 20.28 0.19 -7.13
N GLN A 46 21.41 -0.52 -7.23
CA GLN A 46 21.41 -1.91 -7.68
C GLN A 46 20.52 -2.78 -6.78
N GLY A 47 19.81 -3.74 -7.37
CA GLY A 47 18.84 -4.57 -6.65
C GLY A 47 19.45 -5.26 -5.43
N GLU A 48 20.65 -5.83 -5.59
CA GLU A 48 21.38 -6.52 -4.53
C GLU A 48 21.79 -5.60 -3.38
N GLU A 49 22.01 -4.30 -3.63
CA GLU A 49 22.27 -3.32 -2.58
C GLU A 49 20.98 -2.90 -1.86
N TYR A 50 19.89 -2.74 -2.62
CA TYR A 50 18.60 -2.37 -2.06
C TYR A 50 18.01 -3.49 -1.17
N GLU A 51 18.23 -4.75 -1.55
CA GLU A 51 17.81 -5.95 -0.79
C GLU A 51 18.53 -6.10 0.56
N LYS A 52 19.66 -5.43 0.79
CA LYS A 52 20.35 -5.44 2.09
C LYS A 52 19.68 -4.56 3.14
N LEU A 53 18.74 -3.71 2.74
CA LEU A 53 17.97 -2.92 3.69
C LEU A 53 17.13 -3.86 4.59
N PRO A 54 16.99 -3.54 5.89
CA PRO A 54 16.27 -4.35 6.88
C PRO A 54 14.84 -4.78 6.50
#